data_AF-A0A7Z9VJR3-F1
#
_entry.id   AF-A0A7Z9VJR3-F1
#
_cell.length_a   1.000
_cell.length_b   1.000
_cell.length_c   1.000
_cell.angle_alpha   90.00
_cell.angle_beta   90.00
_cell.angle_gamma   90.00
#
_symmetry.space_group_name_H-M   'P 1'
#
loop_
_entity.id
_entity.type
_entity.pdbx_description
1 polymer ?
#
loop_
_entity_poly.entity_id
_entity_poly.type
_entity_poly.pdbx_seq_one_letter_code
_entity_poly.pdbx_strand_id
1 'polypeptide(L)'
;HAGLENEDLEFIAKNDDVKKVSRRELGMAIAENWHGATTVSSTMHIAHQAGIPVFSTGGIGGVHRGGEYSFDVSQDLTALATIPMIVISAGAKAILDLPKTLEMMETLGITVLGYGVDEFPAFYSRESGCFRIHPVSSPGGVAAIYKENVSAGLSSAVLVANPVPQENEIPTQEIESIIESACKTAADQNIIGKELTPFLLKEIMEKTGGRSLDTNKALALNNIHLGIQIVKELA
;
A
#
# COMPACT_ATOMS: atom_id res chain seq x y z
N HIS A 1 -3.23 -17.19 -9.65
CA HIS A 1 -3.84 -17.87 -8.50
C HIS A 1 -4.54 -16.85 -7.63
N ALA A 2 -5.75 -17.14 -7.14
CA ALA A 2 -6.46 -16.35 -6.13
C ALA A 2 -6.73 -17.29 -4.94
N GLY A 3 -5.87 -17.22 -3.93
CA GLY A 3 -5.65 -18.30 -2.96
C GLY A 3 -4.38 -19.08 -3.30
N LEU A 4 -3.56 -19.32 -2.28
CA LEU A 4 -2.30 -20.08 -2.34
C LEU A 4 -2.27 -21.03 -1.14
N GLU A 5 -1.73 -22.23 -1.33
CA GLU A 5 -1.50 -23.17 -0.25
C GLU A 5 -0.19 -22.84 0.49
N ASN A 6 0.06 -23.49 1.62
CA ASN A 6 1.27 -23.25 2.42
C ASN A 6 2.55 -23.52 1.62
N GLU A 7 2.57 -24.55 0.79
CA GLU A 7 3.71 -24.90 -0.05
C GLU A 7 4.00 -23.80 -1.08
N ASP A 8 2.97 -23.20 -1.68
CA ASP A 8 3.11 -22.09 -2.62
C ASP A 8 3.67 -20.84 -1.93
N LEU A 9 3.18 -20.54 -0.72
CA LEU A 9 3.66 -19.41 0.09
C LEU A 9 5.13 -19.58 0.47
N GLU A 10 5.52 -20.79 0.90
CA GLU A 10 6.92 -21.11 1.20
C GLU A 10 7.82 -20.98 -0.02
N PHE A 11 7.35 -21.45 -1.19
CA PHE A 11 8.08 -21.32 -2.44
C PHE A 11 8.31 -19.86 -2.80
N ILE A 12 7.26 -19.03 -2.76
CA ILE A 12 7.35 -17.60 -3.07
C ILE A 12 8.29 -16.87 -2.09
N ALA A 13 8.28 -17.24 -0.82
CA ALA A 13 9.07 -16.57 0.22
C ALA A 13 10.56 -16.92 0.19
N LYS A 14 10.93 -18.12 -0.28
CA LYS A 14 12.31 -18.65 -0.18
C LYS A 14 13.08 -18.63 -1.50
N ASN A 15 12.41 -18.44 -2.64
CA ASN A 15 13.03 -18.58 -3.94
C ASN A 15 13.37 -17.22 -4.57
N ASP A 16 14.66 -17.02 -4.88
CA ASP A 16 15.18 -15.76 -5.46
C ASP A 16 14.72 -15.54 -6.91
N ASP A 17 14.27 -16.59 -7.62
CA ASP A 17 13.77 -16.48 -9.01
C ASP A 17 12.36 -15.86 -9.09
N VAL A 18 11.72 -15.59 -7.94
CA VAL A 18 10.40 -14.98 -7.87
C VAL A 18 10.49 -13.51 -8.26
N LYS A 19 9.82 -13.16 -9.36
CA LYS A 19 9.83 -11.81 -9.89
C LYS A 19 8.81 -10.93 -9.18
N LYS A 20 9.14 -9.66 -8.95
CA LYS A 20 8.16 -8.64 -8.59
C LYS A 20 7.30 -8.32 -9.81
N VAL A 21 5.98 -8.56 -9.72
CA VAL A 21 5.04 -8.40 -10.85
C VAL A 21 4.05 -7.28 -10.55
N SER A 22 4.23 -6.12 -11.19
CA SER A 22 3.22 -5.05 -11.23
C SER A 22 2.31 -5.22 -12.44
N ARG A 23 1.27 -4.37 -12.54
CA ARG A 23 0.17 -4.57 -13.50
C ARG A 23 0.66 -4.71 -14.95
N ARG A 24 1.66 -3.92 -15.37
CA ARG A 24 2.23 -4.02 -16.73
C ARG A 24 3.00 -5.33 -16.98
N GLU A 25 3.49 -6.00 -15.94
CA GLU A 25 4.19 -7.28 -16.05
C GLU A 25 3.26 -8.49 -16.13
N LEU A 26 1.97 -8.36 -15.83
CA LEU A 26 1.05 -9.51 -15.78
C LEU A 26 1.02 -10.33 -17.07
N GLY A 27 0.95 -9.67 -18.23
CA GLY A 27 0.93 -10.37 -19.52
C GLY A 27 2.23 -11.14 -19.79
N MET A 28 3.38 -10.54 -19.46
CA MET A 28 4.70 -11.19 -19.59
C MET A 28 4.82 -12.38 -18.63
N ALA A 29 4.41 -12.18 -17.37
CA ALA A 29 4.45 -13.23 -16.35
C ALA A 29 3.62 -14.46 -16.74
N ILE A 30 2.43 -14.25 -17.32
CA ILE A 30 1.57 -15.35 -17.78
C ILE A 30 2.17 -16.02 -19.02
N ALA A 31 2.57 -15.24 -20.04
CA ALA A 31 3.07 -15.80 -21.30
C ALA A 31 4.36 -16.61 -21.11
N GLU A 32 5.21 -16.19 -20.17
CA GLU A 32 6.51 -16.81 -19.90
C GLU A 32 6.50 -17.72 -18.66
N ASN A 33 5.33 -17.98 -18.05
CA ASN A 33 5.17 -18.80 -16.85
C ASN A 33 6.09 -18.39 -15.68
N TRP A 34 6.19 -17.09 -15.40
CA TRP A 34 6.96 -16.60 -14.26
C TRP A 34 6.29 -16.96 -12.94
N HIS A 35 7.11 -17.30 -11.94
CA HIS A 35 6.71 -17.17 -10.55
C HIS A 35 6.79 -15.70 -10.14
N GLY A 36 5.70 -15.16 -9.61
CA GLY A 36 5.56 -13.72 -9.39
C GLY A 36 4.97 -13.35 -8.04
N ALA A 37 5.68 -12.50 -7.29
CA ALA A 37 5.14 -11.78 -6.15
C ALA A 37 4.43 -10.51 -6.65
N THR A 38 3.10 -10.50 -6.57
CA THR A 38 2.28 -9.41 -7.12
C THR A 38 2.31 -8.17 -6.23
N THR A 39 2.50 -7.00 -6.85
CA THR A 39 2.36 -5.72 -6.15
C THR A 39 0.89 -5.38 -5.90
N VAL A 40 0.61 -4.27 -5.20
CA VAL A 40 -0.77 -3.80 -4.96
C VAL A 40 -1.54 -3.68 -6.28
N SER A 41 -0.97 -3.02 -7.30
CA SER A 41 -1.60 -2.88 -8.62
C SER A 41 -2.02 -4.20 -9.28
N SER A 42 -1.16 -5.22 -9.23
CA SER A 42 -1.45 -6.56 -9.78
C SER A 42 -2.45 -7.33 -8.94
N THR A 43 -2.28 -7.30 -7.61
CA THR A 43 -3.15 -7.99 -6.67
C THR A 43 -4.57 -7.44 -6.77
N MET A 44 -4.73 -6.11 -6.85
CA MET A 44 -6.03 -5.48 -7.10
C MET A 44 -6.67 -5.98 -8.40
N HIS A 45 -5.89 -6.03 -9.48
CA HIS A 45 -6.40 -6.51 -10.77
C HIS A 45 -6.90 -7.95 -10.71
N ILE A 46 -6.10 -8.86 -10.12
CA ILE A 46 -6.45 -10.28 -9.99
C ILE A 46 -7.63 -10.46 -9.04
N ALA A 47 -7.62 -9.79 -7.88
CA ALA A 47 -8.68 -9.88 -6.87
C ALA A 47 -10.02 -9.39 -7.44
N HIS A 48 -10.03 -8.27 -8.15
CA HIS A 48 -11.24 -7.74 -8.78
C HIS A 48 -11.78 -8.69 -9.87
N GLN A 49 -10.92 -9.26 -10.71
CA GLN A 49 -11.32 -10.28 -11.69
C GLN A 49 -11.88 -11.54 -11.04
N ALA A 50 -11.43 -11.88 -9.82
CA ALA A 50 -11.96 -12.99 -9.02
C ALA A 50 -13.23 -12.62 -8.21
N GLY A 51 -13.75 -11.40 -8.32
CA GLY A 51 -14.93 -10.94 -7.58
C GLY A 51 -14.67 -10.66 -6.10
N ILE A 52 -13.42 -10.43 -5.70
CA ILE A 52 -13.05 -10.12 -4.31
C ILE A 52 -13.11 -8.59 -4.10
N PRO A 53 -14.01 -8.08 -3.23
CA PRO A 53 -14.26 -6.64 -3.12
C PRO A 53 -13.33 -5.93 -2.12
N VAL A 54 -12.58 -6.66 -1.29
CA VAL A 54 -11.76 -6.10 -0.21
C VAL A 54 -10.33 -6.66 -0.30
N PHE A 55 -9.35 -5.77 -0.24
CA PHE A 55 -7.92 -6.11 -0.21
C PHE A 55 -7.21 -5.35 0.91
N SER A 56 -6.46 -6.08 1.75
CA SER A 56 -5.62 -5.50 2.81
C SER A 56 -4.15 -5.65 2.46
N THR A 57 -3.38 -4.59 2.65
CA THR A 57 -1.92 -4.57 2.46
C THR A 57 -1.26 -3.82 3.61
N GLY A 58 0.06 -3.87 3.72
CA GLY A 58 0.77 -3.01 4.67
C GLY A 58 0.63 -1.54 4.29
N GLY A 59 1.12 -1.18 3.11
CA GLY A 59 1.14 0.20 2.62
C GLY A 59 1.11 0.21 1.09
N ILE A 60 0.41 1.17 0.51
CA ILE A 60 0.39 1.34 -0.95
C ILE A 60 1.70 1.95 -1.46
N GLY A 61 1.96 1.80 -2.76
CA GLY A 61 2.88 2.68 -3.48
C GLY A 61 2.27 4.07 -3.70
N GLY A 62 3.06 5.01 -4.21
CA GLY A 62 2.64 6.39 -4.41
C GLY A 62 3.66 7.16 -5.24
N VAL A 63 3.72 8.47 -5.03
CA VAL A 63 4.74 9.33 -5.63
C VAL A 63 6.03 9.20 -4.82
N HIS A 64 7.15 8.88 -5.47
CA HIS A 64 8.44 8.84 -4.79
C HIS A 64 8.96 10.25 -4.46
N ARG A 65 9.80 10.36 -3.43
CA ARG A 65 10.53 11.61 -3.14
C ARG A 65 11.39 12.00 -4.34
N GLY A 66 11.25 13.22 -4.85
CA GLY A 66 11.86 13.65 -6.12
C GLY A 66 11.09 13.23 -7.38
N GLY A 67 9.86 12.74 -7.21
CA GLY A 67 8.95 12.35 -8.29
C GLY A 67 8.58 13.49 -9.24
N GLU A 68 8.65 14.75 -8.79
CA GLU A 68 8.44 15.94 -9.61
C GLU A 68 9.48 16.11 -10.74
N TYR A 69 10.66 15.50 -10.59
CA TYR A 69 11.72 15.52 -11.60
C TYR A 69 11.84 14.17 -12.32
N SER A 70 11.75 13.08 -11.56
CA SER A 70 11.97 11.72 -12.06
C SER A 70 10.74 11.09 -12.69
N PHE A 71 9.54 11.58 -12.37
CA PHE A 71 8.26 10.95 -12.68
C PHE A 71 8.14 9.51 -12.14
N ASP A 72 8.88 9.17 -11.08
CA ASP A 72 8.77 7.88 -10.41
C ASP A 72 7.48 7.82 -9.56
N VAL A 73 6.42 7.33 -10.20
CA VAL A 73 5.07 7.22 -9.63
C VAL A 73 4.59 5.78 -9.75
N SER A 74 4.12 5.22 -8.64
CA SER A 74 3.65 3.83 -8.59
C SER A 74 2.41 3.59 -9.46
N GLN A 75 2.39 2.45 -10.16
CA GLN A 75 1.22 1.92 -10.87
C GLN A 75 0.03 1.64 -9.94
N ASP A 76 0.26 1.59 -8.61
CA ASP A 76 -0.79 1.44 -7.61
C ASP A 76 -1.81 2.57 -7.68
N LEU A 77 -1.39 3.82 -7.96
CA LEU A 77 -2.30 4.95 -8.06
C LEU A 77 -3.24 4.80 -9.26
N THR A 78 -2.73 4.35 -10.41
CA THR A 78 -3.59 4.07 -11.57
C THR A 78 -4.53 2.89 -11.31
N ALA A 79 -4.08 1.86 -10.56
CA ALA A 79 -4.95 0.76 -10.16
C ALA A 79 -6.07 1.23 -9.22
N LEU A 80 -5.75 2.03 -8.20
CA LEU A 80 -6.73 2.68 -7.32
C LEU A 80 -7.70 3.57 -8.10
N ALA A 81 -7.26 4.26 -9.14
CA ALA A 81 -8.15 5.10 -9.95
C ALA A 81 -9.14 4.31 -10.83
N THR A 82 -8.87 3.04 -11.14
CA THR A 82 -9.56 2.31 -12.22
C THR A 82 -10.17 0.96 -11.80
N ILE A 83 -10.01 0.55 -10.55
CA ILE A 83 -10.50 -0.74 -10.04
C ILE A 83 -11.41 -0.50 -8.82
N PRO A 84 -12.73 -0.76 -8.93
CA PRO A 84 -13.68 -0.47 -7.86
C PRO A 84 -13.64 -1.56 -6.79
N MET A 85 -12.79 -1.36 -5.79
CA MET A 85 -12.67 -2.22 -4.61
C MET A 85 -12.30 -1.40 -3.36
N ILE A 86 -12.40 -2.01 -2.19
CA ILE A 86 -11.92 -1.42 -0.93
C ILE A 86 -10.48 -1.87 -0.69
N VAL A 87 -9.58 -0.92 -0.50
CA VAL A 87 -8.16 -1.18 -0.20
C VAL A 87 -7.83 -0.65 1.19
N ILE A 88 -7.39 -1.51 2.10
CA ILE A 88 -6.98 -1.11 3.46
C ILE A 88 -5.45 -1.09 3.53
N SER A 89 -4.90 0.01 4.05
CA SER A 89 -3.45 0.16 4.24
C SER A 89 -3.14 1.12 5.38
N ALA A 90 -1.91 1.07 5.91
CA ALA A 90 -1.38 2.09 6.83
C ALA A 90 -0.90 3.33 6.07
N GLY A 91 -1.68 3.77 5.09
CA GLY A 91 -1.29 4.81 4.15
C GLY A 91 -0.32 4.32 3.08
N ALA A 92 0.52 5.21 2.59
CA ALA A 92 1.57 4.90 1.62
C ALA A 92 2.88 4.59 2.34
N LYS A 93 3.73 3.73 1.75
CA LYS A 93 5.03 3.36 2.35
C LYS A 93 5.84 4.60 2.73
N ALA A 94 6.50 4.57 3.89
CA ALA A 94 7.19 5.72 4.49
C ALA A 94 8.30 6.38 3.62
N ILE A 95 8.79 5.66 2.61
CA ILE A 95 9.81 6.12 1.65
C ILE A 95 9.27 7.07 0.57
N LEU A 96 7.96 7.31 0.55
CA LEU A 96 7.26 8.08 -0.48
C LEU A 96 7.07 9.53 -0.06
N ASP A 97 6.66 10.36 -1.02
CA ASP A 97 6.22 11.73 -0.80
C ASP A 97 4.71 11.73 -0.55
N LEU A 98 4.30 11.81 0.72
CA LEU A 98 2.90 11.71 1.11
C LEU A 98 2.04 12.88 0.61
N PRO A 99 2.47 14.16 0.73
CA PRO A 99 1.74 15.28 0.15
C PRO A 99 1.48 15.09 -1.35
N LYS A 100 2.51 14.77 -2.14
CA LYS A 100 2.33 14.56 -3.59
C LYS A 100 1.49 13.33 -3.91
N THR A 101 1.57 12.29 -3.08
CA THR A 101 0.73 11.09 -3.24
C THR A 101 -0.74 11.42 -3.03
N LEU A 102 -1.08 12.24 -2.02
CA LEU A 102 -2.45 12.69 -1.76
C LEU A 102 -2.98 13.58 -2.90
N GLU A 103 -2.18 14.54 -3.37
CA GLU A 103 -2.54 15.40 -4.52
C GLU A 103 -2.80 14.59 -5.80
N MET A 104 -1.98 13.55 -6.04
CA MET A 104 -2.19 12.64 -7.17
C MET A 104 -3.46 11.81 -6.99
N MET A 105 -3.76 11.36 -5.77
CA MET A 105 -5.00 10.64 -5.48
C MET A 105 -6.23 11.51 -5.69
N GLU A 106 -6.17 12.78 -5.28
CA GLU A 106 -7.22 13.78 -5.55
C GLU A 106 -7.42 13.97 -7.05
N THR A 107 -6.33 14.20 -7.80
CA THR A 107 -6.35 14.37 -9.26
C THR A 107 -6.96 13.15 -9.98
N LEU A 108 -6.70 11.95 -9.48
CA LEU A 108 -7.20 10.70 -10.04
C LEU A 108 -8.61 10.31 -9.57
N GLY A 109 -9.24 11.12 -8.70
CA GLY A 109 -10.59 10.84 -8.19
C GLY A 109 -10.67 9.61 -7.26
N ILE A 110 -9.60 9.32 -6.53
CA ILE A 110 -9.55 8.21 -5.57
C ILE A 110 -10.20 8.67 -4.26
N THR A 111 -11.18 7.89 -3.77
CA THR A 111 -11.78 8.15 -2.45
C THR A 111 -10.81 7.72 -1.35
N VAL A 112 -10.40 8.65 -0.49
CA VAL A 112 -9.50 8.38 0.64
C VAL A 112 -10.22 8.62 1.97
N LEU A 113 -10.31 7.57 2.77
CA LEU A 113 -10.94 7.56 4.08
C LEU A 113 -9.90 7.31 5.18
N GLY A 114 -9.97 8.03 6.28
CA GLY A 114 -9.20 7.73 7.49
C GLY A 114 -10.04 6.95 8.50
N TYR A 115 -9.58 5.78 8.94
CA TYR A 115 -10.33 4.98 9.91
C TYR A 115 -10.13 5.54 11.32
N GLY A 116 -11.12 6.28 11.81
CA GLY A 116 -11.08 6.97 13.10
C GLY A 116 -10.15 8.19 13.16
N VAL A 117 -9.64 8.66 12.02
CA VAL A 117 -8.68 9.76 11.91
C VAL A 117 -8.98 10.63 10.68
N ASP A 118 -8.60 11.91 10.73
CA ASP A 118 -8.65 12.85 9.60
C ASP A 118 -7.24 13.18 9.03
N GLU A 119 -6.22 12.53 9.57
CA GLU A 119 -4.83 12.59 9.15
C GLU A 119 -4.43 11.29 8.44
N PHE A 120 -3.68 11.41 7.33
CA PHE A 120 -3.19 10.27 6.59
C PHE A 120 -1.96 9.66 7.29
N PRO A 121 -1.97 8.39 7.72
CA PRO A 121 -0.83 7.77 8.40
C PRO A 121 0.38 7.60 7.49
N ALA A 122 1.58 7.66 8.07
CA ALA A 122 2.87 7.52 7.40
C ALA A 122 3.47 6.12 7.56
N PHE A 123 2.66 5.07 7.41
CA PHE A 123 3.07 3.67 7.50
C PHE A 123 3.57 3.27 8.89
N TYR A 124 4.83 3.58 9.23
CA TYR A 124 5.40 3.30 10.56
C TYR A 124 4.88 4.25 11.63
N SER A 125 4.45 5.43 11.22
CA SER A 125 3.93 6.48 12.10
C SER A 125 2.44 6.67 11.90
N ARG A 126 1.74 7.00 12.98
CA ARG A 126 0.33 7.38 12.94
C ARG A 126 0.15 8.79 12.38
N GLU A 127 1.12 9.66 12.63
CA GLU A 127 1.13 11.07 12.21
C GLU A 127 2.05 11.30 11.01
N SER A 128 1.62 12.11 10.05
CA SER A 128 2.37 12.52 8.86
C SER A 128 2.40 14.03 8.62
N GLY A 129 1.56 14.78 9.32
CA GLY A 129 1.23 16.19 9.01
C GLY A 129 0.29 16.37 7.82
N CYS A 130 -0.17 15.29 7.18
CA CYS A 130 -1.06 15.35 6.01
C CYS A 130 -2.52 15.16 6.43
N PHE A 131 -3.20 16.26 6.75
CA PHE A 131 -4.60 16.29 7.15
C PHE A 131 -5.58 16.33 5.96
N ARG A 132 -6.87 16.33 6.28
CA ARG A 132 -8.01 16.55 5.37
C ARG A 132 -8.45 15.32 4.57
N ILE A 133 -8.11 14.11 5.04
CA ILE A 133 -8.80 12.91 4.57
C ILE A 133 -10.14 12.77 5.31
N HIS A 134 -11.11 12.07 4.70
CA HIS A 134 -12.45 11.96 5.30
C HIS A 134 -12.46 10.91 6.42
N PRO A 135 -12.74 11.28 7.69
CA PRO A 135 -12.78 10.30 8.77
C PRO A 135 -14.02 9.43 8.68
N VAL A 136 -13.87 8.14 8.94
CA VAL A 136 -14.96 7.16 9.06
C VAL A 136 -14.79 6.36 10.34
N SER A 137 -15.87 6.19 11.10
CA SER A 137 -15.81 5.65 12.46
C SER A 137 -16.22 4.18 12.58
N SER A 138 -16.61 3.53 11.48
CA SER A 138 -17.06 2.14 11.51
C SER A 138 -16.80 1.40 10.19
N PRO A 139 -16.65 0.07 10.22
CA PRO A 139 -16.57 -0.76 9.03
C PRO A 139 -17.80 -0.61 8.13
N GLY A 140 -18.99 -0.47 8.72
CA GLY A 140 -20.24 -0.27 8.00
C GLY A 140 -20.27 1.05 7.22
N GLY A 141 -19.68 2.12 7.77
CA GLY A 141 -19.52 3.40 7.08
C GLY A 141 -18.66 3.29 5.83
N VAL A 142 -17.56 2.53 5.90
CA VAL A 142 -16.71 2.24 4.73
C VAL A 142 -17.50 1.47 3.67
N ALA A 143 -18.18 0.41 4.09
CA ALA A 143 -18.99 -0.44 3.20
C ALA A 143 -20.10 0.35 2.49
N ALA A 144 -20.77 1.26 3.21
CA ALA A 144 -21.80 2.14 2.64
C ALA A 144 -21.22 3.06 1.55
N ILE A 145 -20.12 3.77 1.83
CA ILE A 145 -19.45 4.65 0.85
C ILE A 145 -19.04 3.87 -0.40
N TYR A 146 -18.48 2.67 -0.24
CA TYR A 146 -18.13 1.82 -1.37
C TYR A 146 -19.35 1.42 -2.21
N LYS A 147 -20.45 1.00 -1.57
CA LYS A 147 -21.71 0.63 -2.26
C LYS A 147 -22.28 1.82 -3.04
N GLU A 148 -22.24 3.03 -2.49
CA GLU A 148 -22.70 4.24 -3.19
C GLU A 148 -21.79 4.61 -4.38
N ASN A 149 -20.47 4.54 -4.22
CA ASN A 149 -19.53 4.75 -5.34
C ASN A 149 -19.82 3.82 -6.51
N VAL A 150 -20.00 2.52 -6.23
CA VAL A 150 -20.33 1.52 -7.26
C VAL A 150 -21.70 1.81 -7.89
N SER A 151 -22.71 2.14 -7.08
CA SER A 151 -24.06 2.44 -7.57
C SER A 151 -24.12 3.71 -8.43
N ALA A 152 -23.23 4.67 -8.18
CA ALA A 152 -23.05 5.87 -8.99
C ALA A 152 -22.24 5.62 -10.29
N GLY A 153 -21.75 4.40 -10.52
CA GLY A 153 -20.95 4.05 -11.70
C GLY A 153 -19.48 4.50 -11.61
N LEU A 154 -18.99 4.82 -10.41
CA LEU A 154 -17.58 5.16 -10.21
C LEU A 154 -16.71 3.89 -10.25
N SER A 155 -15.53 4.01 -10.87
CA SER A 155 -14.59 2.90 -11.05
C SER A 155 -13.35 2.99 -10.15
N SER A 156 -13.22 4.06 -9.36
CA SER A 156 -12.12 4.19 -8.40
C SER A 156 -12.36 3.34 -7.15
N ALA A 157 -11.24 2.94 -6.54
CA ALA A 157 -11.20 2.27 -5.26
C ALA A 157 -11.55 3.24 -4.12
N VAL A 158 -12.00 2.65 -3.01
CA VAL A 158 -12.02 3.31 -1.70
C VAL A 158 -10.77 2.91 -0.95
N LEU A 159 -9.82 3.83 -0.79
CA LEU A 159 -8.64 3.64 0.06
C LEU A 159 -9.00 3.96 1.50
N VAL A 160 -8.86 2.99 2.39
CA VAL A 160 -9.02 3.14 3.83
C VAL A 160 -7.63 3.19 4.47
N ALA A 161 -7.25 4.37 4.93
CA ALA A 161 -6.03 4.61 5.67
C ALA A 161 -6.26 4.29 7.15
N ASN A 162 -5.62 3.23 7.63
CA ASN A 162 -5.77 2.69 8.97
C ASN A 162 -4.42 2.77 9.70
N PRO A 163 -4.25 3.70 10.66
CA PRO A 163 -2.97 3.90 11.34
C PRO A 163 -2.46 2.63 12.01
N VAL A 164 -1.13 2.48 12.06
CA VAL A 164 -0.46 1.44 12.86
C VAL A 164 -0.94 1.49 14.33
N PRO A 165 -1.08 0.34 15.03
CA PRO A 165 -1.37 0.36 16.46
C PRO A 165 -0.38 1.21 17.26
N GLN A 166 -0.86 1.92 18.28
CA GLN A 166 -0.07 2.91 19.01
C GLN A 166 1.16 2.30 19.68
N GLU A 167 1.02 1.09 20.20
CA GLU A 167 2.10 0.32 20.83
C GLU A 167 3.18 -0.16 19.86
N ASN A 168 2.87 -0.18 18.56
CA ASN A 168 3.79 -0.61 17.51
C ASN A 168 4.38 0.56 16.72
N GLU A 169 3.94 1.79 16.98
CA GLU A 169 4.39 2.97 16.25
C GLU A 169 5.92 3.19 16.36
N ILE A 170 6.52 3.63 15.26
CA ILE A 170 7.80 4.33 15.27
C ILE A 170 7.49 5.81 15.00
N PRO A 171 7.67 6.72 15.97
CA PRO A 171 7.31 8.11 15.78
C PRO A 171 8.02 8.75 14.59
N THR A 172 7.35 9.68 13.90
CA THR A 172 7.88 10.38 12.72
C THR A 172 9.22 11.05 12.99
N GLN A 173 9.38 11.68 14.16
CA GLN A 173 10.63 12.32 14.57
C GLN A 173 11.81 11.35 14.69
N GLU A 174 11.55 10.06 14.94
CA GLU A 174 12.56 9.01 15.03
C GLU A 174 12.89 8.46 13.63
N ILE A 175 11.86 8.04 12.88
CA ILE A 175 12.04 7.29 11.63
C ILE A 175 12.47 8.16 10.45
N GLU A 176 12.13 9.45 10.43
CA GLU A 176 12.38 10.32 9.27
C GLU A 176 13.88 10.44 8.97
N SER A 177 14.71 10.63 10.00
CA SER A 177 16.17 10.70 9.83
C SER A 177 16.77 9.41 9.24
N ILE A 178 16.18 8.26 9.56
CA ILE A 178 16.60 6.95 9.04
C ILE A 178 16.20 6.82 7.58
N ILE A 179 14.98 7.26 7.22
CA ILE A 179 14.48 7.27 5.85
C ILE A 179 15.34 8.18 4.98
N GLU A 180 15.60 9.42 5.42
CA GLU A 180 16.47 10.36 4.70
C GLU A 180 17.87 9.78 4.47
N SER A 181 18.44 9.16 5.51
CA SER A 181 19.74 8.47 5.41
C SER A 181 19.70 7.33 4.38
N ALA A 182 18.66 6.50 4.37
CA ALA A 182 18.49 5.42 3.40
C ALA A 182 18.30 5.95 1.96
N CYS A 183 17.50 7.01 1.78
CA CYS A 183 17.33 7.67 0.49
C CYS A 183 18.65 8.22 -0.06
N LYS A 184 19.48 8.82 0.80
CA LYS A 184 20.82 9.27 0.42
C LYS A 184 21.70 8.10 -0.03
N THR A 185 21.73 7.00 0.73
CA THR A 185 22.49 5.81 0.36
C THR A 185 22.04 5.25 -1.00
N ALA A 186 20.73 5.20 -1.27
CA ALA A 186 20.20 4.76 -2.56
C ALA A 186 20.66 5.66 -3.71
N ALA A 187 20.64 6.98 -3.51
CA ALA A 187 21.10 7.96 -4.49
C ALA A 187 22.61 7.82 -4.77
N ASP A 188 23.44 7.70 -3.73
CA ASP A 188 24.89 7.52 -3.86
C ASP A 188 25.24 6.23 -4.65
N GLN A 189 24.39 5.21 -4.56
CA GLN A 189 24.54 3.94 -5.27
C GLN A 189 23.78 3.88 -6.62
N ASN A 190 23.09 4.95 -7.02
CA ASN A 190 22.26 5.03 -8.22
C ASN A 190 21.17 3.92 -8.30
N ILE A 191 20.60 3.54 -7.15
CA ILE A 191 19.48 2.60 -7.12
C ILE A 191 18.20 3.32 -7.53
N ILE A 192 17.54 2.85 -8.59
CA ILE A 192 16.36 3.50 -9.18
C ILE A 192 15.26 2.50 -9.55
N GLY A 193 14.05 3.03 -9.80
CA GLY A 193 12.92 2.26 -10.32
C GLY A 193 12.50 1.12 -9.39
N LYS A 194 12.24 -0.07 -9.96
CA LYS A 194 11.61 -1.18 -9.23
C LYS A 194 12.41 -1.71 -8.04
N GLU A 195 13.74 -1.50 -8.05
CA GLU A 195 14.70 -1.93 -7.03
C GLU A 195 14.79 -0.95 -5.85
N LEU A 196 14.34 0.30 -6.04
CA LEU A 196 14.44 1.34 -5.02
C LEU A 196 13.65 1.01 -3.75
N THR A 197 12.40 0.57 -3.88
CA THR A 197 11.56 0.25 -2.70
C THR A 197 12.13 -0.92 -1.88
N PRO A 198 12.46 -2.10 -2.48
CA PRO A 198 13.10 -3.19 -1.73
C PRO A 198 14.39 -2.76 -1.02
N PHE A 199 15.24 -2.00 -1.72
CA PHE A 199 16.49 -1.48 -1.15
C PHE A 199 16.24 -0.60 0.08
N LEU A 200 15.37 0.41 -0.04
CA LEU A 200 15.11 1.35 1.05
C LEU A 200 14.50 0.66 2.27
N LEU A 201 13.56 -0.28 2.07
CA LEU A 201 12.97 -1.02 3.19
C LEU A 201 13.99 -1.90 3.91
N LYS A 202 14.93 -2.50 3.17
CA LYS A 202 16.04 -3.28 3.76
C LYS A 202 16.96 -2.38 4.59
N GLU A 203 17.40 -1.25 4.05
CA GLU A 203 18.24 -0.27 4.76
C GLU A 203 17.56 0.23 6.06
N ILE A 204 16.27 0.55 6.00
CA ILE A 204 15.51 1.00 7.18
C ILE A 204 15.40 -0.12 8.22
N MET A 205 15.18 -1.37 7.80
CA MET A 205 15.17 -2.52 8.70
C MET A 205 16.50 -2.69 9.43
N GLU A 206 17.61 -2.62 8.70
CA GLU A 206 18.95 -2.74 9.28
C GLU A 206 19.23 -1.60 10.27
N LYS A 207 18.92 -0.35 9.89
CA LYS A 207 19.15 0.83 10.74
C LYS A 207 18.25 0.92 11.98
N THR A 208 17.08 0.28 11.95
CA THR A 208 16.15 0.20 13.10
C THR A 208 16.36 -1.06 13.94
N GLY A 209 17.37 -1.89 13.62
CA GLY A 209 17.60 -3.16 14.33
C GLY A 209 16.42 -4.12 14.23
N GLY A 210 15.65 -4.07 13.14
CA GLY A 210 14.47 -4.90 12.91
C GLY A 210 13.13 -4.30 13.38
N ARG A 211 13.12 -3.21 14.16
CA ARG A 211 11.87 -2.61 14.67
C ARG A 211 10.90 -2.20 13.56
N SER A 212 11.40 -1.71 12.41
CA SER A 212 10.54 -1.36 11.28
C SER A 212 9.84 -2.58 10.67
N LEU A 213 10.48 -3.76 10.67
CA LEU A 213 9.87 -4.99 10.19
C LEU A 213 8.76 -5.46 11.14
N ASP A 214 8.99 -5.39 12.45
CA ASP A 214 7.98 -5.75 13.45
C ASP A 214 6.77 -4.81 13.37
N THR A 215 7.03 -3.51 13.20
CA THR A 215 6.00 -2.49 12.95
C THR A 215 5.20 -2.80 11.69
N ASN A 216 5.88 -3.15 10.58
CA ASN A 216 5.26 -3.52 9.30
C ASN A 216 4.35 -4.76 9.43
N LYS A 217 4.76 -5.77 10.21
CA LYS A 217 3.91 -6.94 10.50
C LYS A 217 2.67 -6.55 11.30
N ALA A 218 2.82 -5.73 12.34
CA ALA A 218 1.72 -5.30 13.18
C ALA A 218 0.68 -4.49 12.40
N LEU A 219 1.10 -3.52 11.59
CA LEU A 219 0.17 -2.76 10.74
C LEU A 219 -0.51 -3.63 9.68
N ALA A 220 0.18 -4.65 9.14
CA ALA A 220 -0.41 -5.53 8.14
C ALA A 220 -1.53 -6.39 8.75
N LEU A 221 -1.29 -6.93 9.96
CA LEU A 221 -2.30 -7.66 10.72
C LEU A 221 -3.48 -6.77 11.12
N ASN A 222 -3.21 -5.53 11.55
CA ASN A 222 -4.25 -4.55 11.87
C ASN A 222 -5.15 -4.27 10.64
N ASN A 223 -4.54 -4.09 9.47
CA ASN A 223 -5.25 -3.85 8.21
C ASN A 223 -6.10 -5.06 7.80
N ILE A 224 -5.57 -6.28 7.94
CA ILE A 224 -6.32 -7.52 7.70
C ILE A 224 -7.53 -7.62 8.63
N HIS A 225 -7.37 -7.33 9.92
CA HIS A 225 -8.48 -7.35 10.87
C HIS A 225 -9.59 -6.38 10.49
N LEU A 226 -9.24 -5.14 10.11
CA LEU A 226 -10.23 -4.17 9.62
C LEU A 226 -10.89 -4.64 8.32
N GLY A 227 -10.12 -5.20 7.37
CA GLY A 227 -10.65 -5.75 6.12
C GLY A 227 -11.68 -6.87 6.35
N ILE A 228 -11.44 -7.76 7.32
CA ILE A 228 -12.38 -8.81 7.72
C ILE A 228 -13.67 -8.22 8.30
N GLN A 229 -13.59 -7.10 9.04
CA GLN A 229 -14.79 -6.44 9.56
C GLN A 229 -15.58 -5.78 8.43
N ILE A 230 -14.92 -5.07 7.51
CA ILE A 230 -15.57 -4.40 6.38
C ILE A 230 -16.27 -5.41 5.47
N VAL A 231 -15.64 -6.54 5.13
CA VAL A 231 -16.25 -7.52 4.23
C VAL A 231 -17.54 -8.13 4.81
N LYS A 232 -17.66 -8.24 6.14
CA LYS A 232 -18.89 -8.71 6.81
C LYS A 232 -20.05 -7.72 6.65
N GLU A 233 -19.77 -6.43 6.49
CA GLU A 233 -20.78 -5.38 6.27
C GLU A 233 -21.18 -5.28 4.78
N LEU A 234 -20.42 -5.92 3.88
CA LEU A 234 -20.77 -6.03 2.46
C LEU A 234 -21.74 -7.18 2.18
N ALA A 235 -21.76 -8.20 3.04
CA ALA A 235 -22.58 -9.41 2.92
C ALA A 235 -24.09 -9.16 3.10
#